data_AF-A0A7C6UMX2-F1
#
_entry.id   AF-A0A7C6UMX2-F1
#
_cell.length_a   1.000
_cell.length_b   1.000
_cell.length_c   1.000
_cell.angle_alpha   90.00
_cell.angle_beta   90.00
_cell.angle_gamma   90.00
#
_symmetry.space_group_name_H-M   'P 1'
#
loop_
_entity.id
_entity.type
_entity.pdbx_description
1 polymer ?
#
loop_
_entity_poly.entity_id
_entity_poly.type
_entity_poly.pdbx_seq_one_letter_code
_entity_poly.pdbx_strand_id
1 'polypeptide(L)'
;MIEIDDAGSGSLIGGTGIGILKKETQEYFFDLIPIHCFQPPAFSEKKYQDYVINIVKKAFKQLQISKKETIYLCPSYIFDHLRKWLSTQGYHWQNTKIVGPLQNKVETSFNHYVIRLGLPTNFVIHARYAFG
;
A
#
# COMPACT_ATOMS: atom_id res chain seq x y z
N MET A 1 1.73 -5.84 -15.95
CA MET A 1 2.70 -5.29 -15.00
C MET A 1 1.91 -4.62 -13.91
N ILE A 2 2.19 -5.02 -12.69
CA ILE A 2 1.47 -4.54 -11.52
C ILE A 2 2.45 -3.72 -10.70
N GLU A 3 2.06 -2.53 -10.30
CA GLU A 3 2.81 -1.73 -9.32
C GLU A 3 2.07 -1.76 -7.99
N ILE A 4 2.80 -1.86 -6.87
CA ILE A 4 2.25 -1.83 -5.51
C ILE A 4 3.07 -0.84 -4.67
N ASP A 5 2.38 0.09 -4.02
CA ASP A 5 2.97 1.17 -3.23
C ASP A 5 2.15 1.46 -1.96
N ASP A 6 2.75 2.17 -1.01
CA ASP A 6 2.12 2.56 0.25
C ASP A 6 2.14 4.07 0.49
N ALA A 7 1.25 4.56 1.35
CA ALA A 7 1.26 5.93 1.84
C ALA A 7 0.85 5.99 3.32
N GLY A 8 1.54 6.82 4.10
CA GLY A 8 1.24 7.05 5.52
C GLY A 8 1.98 6.13 6.50
N SER A 9 2.85 5.23 6.01
CA SER A 9 3.64 4.33 6.86
C SER A 9 4.69 5.04 7.72
N GLY A 10 5.05 6.29 7.40
CA GLY A 10 6.00 7.12 8.16
C GLY A 10 5.45 7.74 9.45
N SER A 11 4.13 7.98 9.56
CA SER A 11 3.53 8.60 10.76
C SER A 11 2.40 7.79 11.39
N LEU A 12 1.78 6.88 10.61
CA LEU A 12 0.66 6.03 11.02
C LEU A 12 -0.63 6.79 11.42
N ILE A 13 -0.69 8.10 11.22
CA ILE A 13 -1.91 8.89 11.48
C ILE A 13 -2.98 8.51 10.45
N GLY A 14 -4.07 7.89 10.92
CA GLY A 14 -5.08 7.29 10.05
C GLY A 14 -4.72 5.89 9.54
N GLY A 15 -3.59 5.32 9.95
CA GLY A 15 -3.09 4.03 9.44
C GLY A 15 -2.23 4.20 8.19
N THR A 16 -2.31 3.24 7.27
CA THR A 16 -1.49 3.24 6.04
C THR A 16 -2.33 2.78 4.85
N GLY A 17 -2.28 3.54 3.76
CA GLY A 17 -2.91 3.17 2.49
C GLY A 17 -2.01 2.27 1.65
N ILE A 18 -2.61 1.28 1.00
CA ILE A 18 -1.94 0.39 0.06
C ILE A 18 -2.63 0.55 -1.29
N GLY A 19 -1.87 0.96 -2.31
CA GLY A 19 -2.35 1.11 -3.67
C GLY A 19 -1.76 0.06 -4.61
N ILE A 20 -2.58 -0.40 -5.54
CA ILE A 20 -2.20 -1.35 -6.59
C ILE A 20 -2.67 -0.78 -7.92
N LEU A 21 -1.78 -0.72 -8.90
CA LEU A 21 -2.08 -0.27 -10.26
C LEU A 21 -1.71 -1.34 -11.28
N LYS A 22 -2.68 -1.77 -12.08
CA LYS A 22 -2.47 -2.58 -13.27
C LYS A 22 -2.19 -1.66 -14.45
N LYS A 23 -0.94 -1.58 -14.91
CA LYS A 23 -0.53 -0.53 -15.85
C LYS A 23 -1.11 -0.72 -17.24
N GLU A 24 -1.34 -1.94 -17.67
CA GLU A 24 -1.92 -2.23 -18.99
C GLU A 24 -3.34 -1.67 -19.12
N THR A 25 -4.15 -1.79 -18.07
CA THR A 25 -5.56 -1.38 -18.08
C THR A 25 -5.80 -0.06 -17.36
N GLN A 26 -4.78 0.47 -16.66
CA GLN A 26 -4.89 1.62 -15.75
C GLN A 26 -5.89 1.43 -14.59
N GLU A 27 -6.30 0.19 -14.33
CA GLU A 27 -7.18 -0.11 -13.20
C GLU A 27 -6.42 0.04 -11.88
N TYR A 28 -7.03 0.78 -10.95
CA TYR A 28 -6.45 1.15 -9.68
C TYR A 28 -7.29 0.62 -8.52
N PHE A 29 -6.62 0.01 -7.56
CA PHE A 29 -7.21 -0.46 -6.30
C PHE A 29 -6.50 0.23 -5.13
N PHE A 30 -7.29 0.62 -4.12
CA PHE A 30 -6.77 1.22 -2.88
C PHE A 30 -7.57 0.71 -1.68
N ASP A 31 -6.87 0.31 -0.62
CA ASP A 31 -7.48 -0.05 0.66
C ASP A 31 -6.54 0.38 1.80
N LEU A 32 -7.06 0.42 3.02
CA LEU A 32 -6.36 0.91 4.20
C LEU A 32 -6.03 -0.24 5.15
N ILE A 33 -4.82 -0.23 5.68
CA ILE A 33 -4.47 -0.99 6.87
C ILE A 33 -5.08 -0.25 8.08
N PRO A 34 -5.98 -0.88 8.84
CA PRO A 34 -6.65 -0.22 9.94
C PRO A 34 -5.68 0.05 11.10
N ILE A 35 -5.93 1.14 11.82
CA ILE A 35 -5.01 1.65 12.86
C ILE A 35 -4.74 0.65 13.99
N HIS A 36 -5.70 -0.23 14.31
CA HIS A 36 -5.54 -1.24 15.35
C HIS A 36 -4.44 -2.27 15.03
N CYS A 37 -4.09 -2.46 13.75
CA CYS A 37 -2.95 -3.29 13.36
C CYS A 37 -1.59 -2.70 13.79
N PHE A 38 -1.57 -1.39 14.10
CA PHE A 38 -0.40 -0.66 14.54
C PHE A 38 -0.37 -0.41 16.06
N GLN A 39 -1.29 -1.02 16.82
CA GLN A 39 -1.37 -0.91 18.27
C GLN A 39 -0.89 -2.20 18.95
N PRO A 40 -0.37 -2.15 20.19
CA PRO A 40 -0.06 -3.37 20.94
C PRO A 40 -1.32 -4.21 21.21
N PRO A 41 -1.22 -5.56 21.19
CA PRO A 41 -0.05 -6.37 20.85
C PRO A 41 0.17 -6.53 19.33
N ALA A 42 -0.82 -6.18 18.50
CA ALA A 42 -0.84 -6.42 17.06
C ALA A 42 0.40 -5.86 16.31
N PHE A 43 0.93 -4.71 16.75
CA PHE A 43 2.14 -4.14 16.17
C PHE A 43 3.36 -5.05 16.36
N SER A 44 3.54 -5.59 17.57
CA SER A 44 4.66 -6.50 17.89
C SER A 44 4.56 -7.82 17.11
N GLU A 45 3.34 -8.26 16.83
CA GLU A 45 3.05 -9.43 16.00
C GLU A 45 3.10 -9.11 14.49
N LYS A 46 3.40 -7.86 14.11
CA LYS A 46 3.44 -7.37 12.73
C LYS A 46 2.15 -7.60 11.94
N LYS A 47 0.98 -7.53 12.60
CA LYS A 47 -0.33 -7.73 11.95
C LYS A 47 -0.59 -6.78 10.78
N TYR A 48 0.03 -5.61 10.78
CA TYR A 48 -0.04 -4.69 9.65
C TYR A 48 0.55 -5.31 8.36
N GLN A 49 1.66 -6.05 8.45
CA GLN A 49 2.26 -6.74 7.28
C GLN A 49 1.38 -7.91 6.82
N ASP A 50 0.73 -8.62 7.73
CA ASP A 50 -0.25 -9.66 7.38
C ASP A 50 -1.49 -9.06 6.69
N TYR A 51 -1.95 -7.90 7.18
CA TYR A 51 -3.12 -7.22 6.63
C TYR A 51 -2.86 -6.74 5.19
N VAL A 52 -1.63 -6.35 4.86
CA VAL A 52 -1.24 -6.07 3.46
C VAL A 52 -1.56 -7.24 2.53
N ILE A 53 -1.29 -8.48 2.95
CA ILE A 53 -1.60 -9.67 2.14
C ILE A 53 -3.11 -9.77 1.90
N ASN A 54 -3.94 -9.45 2.88
CA ASN A 54 -5.40 -9.45 2.72
C ASN A 54 -5.84 -8.41 1.68
N ILE A 55 -5.28 -7.20 1.74
CA ILE A 55 -5.52 -6.14 0.76
C ILE A 55 -5.12 -6.60 -0.64
N VAL A 56 -3.90 -7.15 -0.78
CA VAL A 56 -3.39 -7.60 -2.08
C VAL A 56 -4.22 -8.75 -2.66
N LYS A 57 -4.68 -9.70 -1.83
CA LYS A 57 -5.59 -10.77 -2.27
C LYS A 57 -6.91 -10.22 -2.82
N LYS A 58 -7.51 -9.22 -2.16
CA LYS A 58 -8.71 -8.55 -2.66
C LYS A 58 -8.44 -7.88 -4.00
N ALA A 59 -7.35 -7.12 -4.08
CA ALA A 59 -6.94 -6.43 -5.30
C ALA A 59 -6.70 -7.40 -6.46
N PHE A 60 -5.98 -8.51 -6.22
CA PHE A 60 -5.68 -9.50 -7.25
C PHE A 60 -6.94 -10.17 -7.79
N LYS A 61 -7.92 -10.45 -6.91
CA LYS A 61 -9.23 -10.96 -7.32
C LYS A 61 -9.98 -9.94 -8.16
N GLN A 62 -10.03 -8.68 -7.73
CA GLN A 62 -10.80 -7.62 -8.40
C GLN A 62 -10.20 -7.22 -9.75
N LEU A 63 -8.88 -7.06 -9.81
CA LEU A 63 -8.12 -6.66 -11.01
C LEU A 63 -7.76 -7.84 -11.94
N GLN A 64 -8.21 -9.05 -11.58
CA GLN A 64 -7.95 -10.30 -12.29
C GLN A 64 -6.45 -10.49 -12.59
N ILE A 65 -5.61 -10.28 -11.57
CA ILE A 65 -4.15 -10.34 -11.70
C ILE A 65 -3.71 -11.81 -11.78
N SER A 66 -2.97 -12.12 -12.84
CA SER A 66 -2.44 -13.46 -13.09
C SER A 66 -0.97 -13.58 -12.70
N LYS A 67 -0.48 -14.81 -12.52
CA LYS A 67 0.95 -15.06 -12.25
C LYS A 67 1.89 -14.75 -13.44
N LYS A 68 1.32 -14.50 -14.62
CA LYS A 68 2.09 -14.12 -15.82
C LYS A 68 2.56 -12.67 -15.78
N GLU A 69 1.96 -11.84 -14.93
CA GLU A 69 2.28 -10.43 -14.81
C GLU A 69 3.36 -10.21 -13.74
N THR A 70 4.43 -9.50 -14.09
CA THR A 70 5.45 -9.10 -13.12
C THR A 70 4.92 -8.04 -12.18
N ILE A 71 5.17 -8.22 -10.88
CA ILE A 71 4.83 -7.29 -9.81
C ILE A 71 6.07 -6.46 -9.42
N TYR A 72 5.95 -5.15 -9.52
CA TYR A 72 6.91 -4.16 -9.08
C TYR A 72 6.45 -3.65 -7.71
N LEU A 73 7.27 -3.88 -6.69
CA LEU A 73 6.88 -3.65 -5.31
C LEU A 73 7.82 -2.62 -4.65
N CYS A 74 7.23 -1.61 -4.01
CA CYS A 74 7.97 -0.63 -3.21
C CYS A 74 8.88 -1.33 -2.16
N PRO A 75 10.11 -0.82 -1.91
CA PRO A 75 11.04 -1.40 -0.95
C PRO A 75 10.64 -1.17 0.53
N SER A 76 9.52 -0.50 0.82
CA SER A 76 9.02 -0.25 2.17
C SER A 76 8.91 -1.53 3.02
N TYR A 77 9.22 -1.41 4.31
CA TYR A 77 9.18 -2.52 5.28
C TYR A 77 7.77 -3.07 5.49
N ILE A 78 6.72 -2.30 5.18
CA ILE A 78 5.33 -2.74 5.31
C ILE A 78 5.04 -4.00 4.47
N PHE A 79 5.84 -4.24 3.43
CA PHE A 79 5.66 -5.31 2.47
C PHE A 79 6.47 -6.59 2.74
N ASP A 80 7.19 -6.71 3.86
CA ASP A 80 8.07 -7.87 4.09
C ASP A 80 7.35 -9.22 4.06
N HIS A 81 6.19 -9.33 4.72
CA HIS A 81 5.39 -10.56 4.66
C HIS A 81 4.80 -10.78 3.26
N LEU A 82 4.44 -9.72 2.55
CA LEU A 82 3.94 -9.81 1.18
C LEU A 82 5.00 -10.40 0.24
N ARG A 83 6.27 -9.98 0.34
CA ARG A 83 7.37 -10.53 -0.46
C ARG A 83 7.46 -12.05 -0.29
N LYS A 84 7.43 -12.53 0.96
CA LYS A 84 7.44 -13.97 1.27
C LYS A 84 6.22 -14.68 0.68
N TRP A 85 5.04 -14.08 0.81
CA TRP A 85 3.81 -14.63 0.28
C TRP A 85 3.82 -14.73 -1.25
N LEU A 86 4.26 -13.67 -1.95
CA LEU A 86 4.38 -13.65 -3.41
C LEU A 86 5.31 -14.75 -3.92
N SER A 87 6.49 -14.91 -3.32
CA SER A 87 7.42 -15.98 -3.64
C SER A 87 6.81 -17.36 -3.38
N THR A 88 6.17 -17.56 -2.23
CA THR A 88 5.55 -18.84 -1.86
C THR A 88 4.41 -19.22 -2.81
N GLN A 89 3.66 -18.23 -3.28
CA GLN A 89 2.58 -18.44 -4.24
C GLN A 89 3.08 -18.55 -5.69
N GLY A 90 4.38 -18.36 -5.95
CA GLY A 90 4.96 -18.45 -7.29
C GLY A 90 4.62 -17.28 -8.20
N TYR A 91 4.43 -16.08 -7.66
CA TYR A 91 4.36 -14.85 -8.45
C TYR A 91 5.76 -14.35 -8.81
N HIS A 92 5.90 -13.78 -10.00
CA HIS A 92 7.10 -13.04 -10.39
C HIS A 92 7.04 -11.61 -9.83
N TRP A 93 8.00 -11.25 -9.00
CA TRP A 93 8.06 -9.91 -8.39
C TRP A 93 9.49 -9.39 -8.26
N GLN A 94 9.63 -8.07 -8.17
CA GLN A 94 10.90 -7.41 -7.89
C GLN A 94 10.72 -6.13 -7.07
N ASN A 95 11.74 -5.78 -6.29
CA ASN A 95 11.81 -4.51 -5.61
C ASN A 95 12.04 -3.39 -6.62
N THR A 96 11.24 -2.34 -6.55
CA THR A 96 11.38 -1.18 -7.43
C THR A 96 10.93 0.06 -6.69
N LYS A 97 11.71 1.14 -6.80
CA LYS A 97 11.26 2.45 -6.35
C LYS A 97 10.10 2.89 -7.24
N ILE A 98 8.89 2.87 -6.68
CA ILE A 98 7.70 3.29 -7.41
C ILE A 98 7.76 4.81 -7.56
N VAL A 99 7.58 5.27 -8.80
CA VAL A 99 7.55 6.69 -9.15
C VAL A 99 6.44 6.94 -10.16
N GLY A 100 5.88 8.16 -10.15
CA GLY A 100 4.92 8.59 -11.16
C GLY A 100 3.46 8.18 -10.85
N PRO A 101 2.71 7.56 -11.79
CA PRO A 101 1.25 7.47 -11.68
C PRO A 101 0.72 6.78 -10.42
N LEU A 102 1.31 5.63 -10.02
CA LEU A 102 0.85 4.94 -8.81
C LEU A 102 1.13 5.78 -7.57
N GLN A 103 2.38 6.23 -7.38
CA GLN A 103 2.78 7.05 -6.23
C GLN A 103 1.82 8.24 -6.02
N ASN A 104 1.56 9.01 -7.09
CA ASN A 104 0.65 10.16 -7.03
C ASN A 104 -0.78 9.74 -6.65
N LYS A 105 -1.28 8.61 -7.17
CA LYS A 105 -2.62 8.10 -6.85
C LYS A 105 -2.74 7.64 -5.39
N VAL A 106 -1.74 6.92 -4.88
CA VAL A 106 -1.74 6.44 -3.49
C VAL A 106 -1.66 7.60 -2.52
N GLU A 107 -0.73 8.54 -2.74
CA GLU A 107 -0.62 9.76 -1.93
C GLU A 107 -1.92 10.58 -1.94
N THR A 108 -2.52 10.80 -3.12
CA THR A 108 -3.80 11.54 -3.23
C THR A 108 -4.94 10.82 -2.51
N SER A 109 -5.04 9.49 -2.67
CA SER A 109 -6.08 8.69 -2.03
C SER A 109 -5.97 8.73 -0.51
N PHE A 110 -4.75 8.62 0.01
CA PHE A 110 -4.49 8.69 1.43
C PHE A 110 -4.74 10.09 2.00
N ASN A 111 -4.30 11.15 1.29
CA ASN A 111 -4.56 12.54 1.69
C ASN A 111 -6.06 12.84 1.80
N HIS A 112 -6.86 12.44 0.80
CA HIS A 112 -8.31 12.59 0.86
C HIS A 112 -8.93 11.83 2.04
N TYR A 113 -8.41 10.64 2.34
CA TYR A 113 -8.87 9.86 3.48
C TYR A 113 -8.58 10.56 4.82
N VAL A 114 -7.36 11.01 5.07
CA VAL A 114 -7.01 11.63 6.35
C VAL A 114 -7.66 13.00 6.53
N ILE A 115 -7.85 13.77 5.44
CA ILE A 115 -8.63 15.02 5.49
C ILE A 115 -10.07 14.73 5.90
N ARG A 116 -10.67 13.66 5.36
CA ARG A 116 -12.03 13.23 5.74
C ARG A 116 -12.13 12.77 7.20
N LEU A 117 -11.04 12.27 7.79
CA LEU A 117 -10.98 12.01 9.24
C LEU A 117 -10.91 13.29 10.09
N GLY A 118 -10.66 14.45 9.48
CA GLY A 118 -10.59 15.74 10.16
C GLY A 118 -9.21 16.37 10.20
N LEU A 119 -8.19 15.80 9.52
CA LEU A 119 -6.88 16.45 9.46
C LEU A 119 -6.96 17.74 8.61
N PRO A 120 -6.38 18.86 9.07
CA PRO A 120 -6.35 20.10 8.30
C PRO A 120 -5.60 19.93 6.97
N THR A 121 -6.20 20.41 5.88
CA THR A 121 -5.62 20.30 4.52
C THR A 121 -4.23 20.95 4.42
N ASN A 122 -4.03 22.10 5.05
CA ASN A 122 -2.73 22.77 5.12
C ASN A 122 -1.67 21.88 5.81
N PHE A 123 -2.04 21.20 6.90
CA PHE A 123 -1.15 20.26 7.56
C PHE A 123 -0.77 19.12 6.61
N VAL A 124 -1.73 18.46 5.96
CA VAL A 124 -1.49 17.32 5.07
C VAL A 124 -0.60 17.69 3.87
N ILE A 125 -0.81 18.86 3.26
CA ILE A 125 -0.01 19.33 2.12
C ILE A 125 1.44 19.63 2.54
N HIS A 126 1.66 20.24 3.70
CA HIS A 126 2.99 20.61 4.18
C HIS A 126 3.73 19.47 4.86
N ALA A 127 3.00 18.55 5.47
CA ALA A 127 3.53 17.35 6.11
C ALA A 127 3.90 16.25 5.09
N ARG A 128 3.93 16.54 3.78
CA ARG A 128 4.40 15.60 2.73
C ARG A 128 5.75 14.95 3.07
N TYR A 129 6.61 15.64 3.82
CA TYR A 129 7.90 15.13 4.31
C TYR A 129 7.84 14.38 5.65
N ALA A 130 6.69 14.39 6.34
CA ALA A 130 6.47 13.69 7.61
C ALA A 130 5.76 12.33 7.43
N PHE A 131 5.25 12.03 6.23
CA PHE A 131 4.50 10.80 5.92
C PHE A 131 5.25 9.83 5.00
N GLY A 132 6.40 10.21 4.44
CA GLY A 132 7.17 9.45 3.43
C GLY A 132 8.64 9.29 3.78
#